data_AF-C0EMQ0-F1
#
_entry.id   AF-C0EMQ0-F1
#
_cell.length_a   1.000
_cell.length_b   1.000
_cell.length_c   1.000
_cell.angle_alpha   90.00
_cell.angle_beta   90.00
_cell.angle_gamma   90.00
#
_symmetry.space_group_name_H-M   'P 1'
#
loop_
_entity.id
_entity.type
_entity.pdbx_description
1 polymer ?
#
loop_
_entity_poly.entity_id
_entity_poly.type
_entity_poly.pdbx_seq_one_letter_code
_entity_poly.pdbx_strand_id
1 'polypeptide(L)'
;MVQQLVWTPKQSAPKAFPERQALMPVWGGVPMPRPQWQNIWKKKLPHATDVDALAYLHIPFCANHCVFCGFYRNAWKDSQSSVYTDKIIEEMAAESEVRTGKGKIRAVYFGGGTPTALLTEDLVRLIRACYQYLPLAEDCEFTIEGRMSHFDLEKAKACIEAGANRISIGVQTFNTAIRRRLGRKHSGDEAFEYLAKLCELDAVIVADLMFGLPNQTDDVWQNDIARAAELPLSGLDTYAFNLYPMLPINRMIEKGAFPTPPGFDIQADQYAYTVETLLEKGWEQVSNSHFAYPGRGERNRYNTLIKSDIPCLAFGSGAGGNFGGFSYQVQGDLESYLATPKDEKNIAFMSGHSPNKALLSKVQHDIETGRLNPLLFDGNKAAQKLIAQWQEMQLFKEPDSDGLIRLNTSGRYWSPTLIRKLMLTLPTQEKDQTMQKLSAEQQTMLRQSLEKNPGQVLEMLAAQNQCSFEDVIRCLPEENVRQTEGSRIVEILQAVSAWDESVTFIAHTPDAIVEVSGKLPNGKVGRGFYNFDHPETDGGVHGHIYYENCATIYLLERPFMGKATCSLNFINRNGGAMFKIFVGRDEAGELKQHQIEAMRKLFDAA
;
A
#
# COMPACT_ATOMS: atom_id res chain seq x y z
N MET A 1 21.57 -22.82 -25.14
CA MET A 1 20.39 -23.45 -24.53
C MET A 1 20.09 -22.65 -23.29
N VAL A 2 18.93 -22.00 -23.21
CA VAL A 2 18.50 -21.35 -21.96
C VAL A 2 18.23 -22.48 -20.98
N GLN A 3 19.09 -22.65 -19.98
CA GLN A 3 18.75 -23.52 -18.86
C GLN A 3 17.53 -22.89 -18.20
N GLN A 4 16.40 -23.58 -18.24
CA GLN A 4 15.25 -23.21 -17.45
C GLN A 4 15.67 -23.43 -16.00
N LEU A 5 16.05 -22.35 -15.30
CA LEU A 5 16.43 -22.42 -13.89
C LEU A 5 15.19 -22.84 -13.11
N VAL A 6 15.21 -24.06 -12.59
CA VAL A 6 14.13 -24.58 -11.75
C VAL A 6 14.51 -24.32 -10.29
N TRP A 7 13.93 -23.27 -9.71
CA TRP A 7 14.13 -22.94 -8.30
C TRP A 7 13.38 -23.91 -7.40
N THR A 8 13.99 -24.29 -6.28
CA THR A 8 13.31 -25.11 -5.27
C THR A 8 12.26 -24.28 -4.53
N PRO A 9 11.24 -24.90 -3.90
CA PRO A 9 10.25 -24.19 -3.07
C PRO A 9 10.86 -23.36 -1.92
N LYS A 10 12.08 -23.70 -1.47
CA LYS A 10 12.82 -22.93 -0.46
C LYS A 10 13.43 -21.63 -1.02
N GLN A 11 13.52 -21.52 -2.34
CA GLN A 11 14.07 -20.38 -3.07
C GLN A 11 12.93 -19.58 -3.71
N SER A 12 12.05 -20.24 -4.46
CA SER A 12 10.87 -19.64 -5.09
C SER A 12 9.62 -20.49 -4.84
N ALA A 13 8.60 -19.86 -4.25
CA ALA A 13 7.25 -20.39 -4.06
C ALA A 13 6.26 -19.51 -4.84
N PRO A 14 6.23 -19.62 -6.18
CA PRO A 14 5.50 -18.70 -7.06
C PRO A 14 3.97 -18.72 -6.85
N LYS A 15 3.45 -19.80 -6.26
CA LYS A 15 2.01 -20.02 -6.03
C LYS A 15 1.62 -19.96 -4.55
N ALA A 16 2.47 -19.40 -3.68
CA ALA A 16 2.19 -19.32 -2.24
C ALA A 16 0.91 -18.52 -1.95
N PHE A 17 0.64 -17.47 -2.73
CA PHE A 17 -0.58 -16.68 -2.62
C PHE A 17 -1.18 -16.39 -4.01
N PRO A 18 -2.50 -16.20 -4.10
CA PRO A 18 -3.15 -15.88 -5.37
C PRO A 18 -2.85 -14.44 -5.84
N GLU A 19 -2.46 -13.55 -4.93
CA GLU A 19 -2.15 -12.16 -5.23
C GLU A 19 -1.03 -11.57 -4.37
N ARG A 20 -0.30 -10.61 -4.95
CA ARG A 20 0.69 -9.75 -4.29
C ARG A 20 0.31 -8.29 -4.49
N GLN A 21 0.27 -7.50 -3.43
CA GLN A 21 -0.04 -6.07 -3.49
C GLN A 21 0.92 -5.25 -2.65
N ALA A 22 1.23 -4.04 -3.11
CA ALA A 22 1.96 -3.08 -2.32
C ALA A 22 1.14 -2.70 -1.07
N LEU A 23 1.82 -2.58 0.07
CA LEU A 23 1.22 -2.10 1.31
C LEU A 23 1.11 -0.57 1.25
N MET A 24 -0.07 -0.05 1.57
CA MET A 24 -0.27 1.39 1.68
C MET A 24 0.26 1.90 3.04
N PRO A 25 1.00 3.03 3.08
CA PRO A 25 1.65 3.53 4.31
C PRO A 25 0.70 3.90 5.46
N VAL A 26 -0.54 4.32 5.14
CA VAL A 26 -1.49 4.90 6.11
C VAL A 26 -2.58 3.90 6.54
N TRP A 27 -2.27 2.61 6.55
CA TRP A 27 -3.28 1.61 6.87
C TRP A 27 -3.75 1.69 8.33
N GLY A 28 -5.06 1.60 8.54
CA GLY A 28 -5.67 1.58 9.87
C GLY A 28 -5.81 2.95 10.55
N GLY A 29 -5.24 4.04 10.01
CA GLY A 29 -5.35 5.37 10.59
C GLY A 29 -6.78 5.91 10.62
N VAL A 30 -7.14 6.70 11.64
CA VAL A 30 -8.46 7.33 11.79
C VAL A 30 -8.42 8.73 11.16
N PRO A 31 -9.17 9.00 10.08
CA PRO A 31 -9.17 10.32 9.44
C PRO A 31 -9.55 11.43 10.43
N MET A 32 -8.77 12.51 10.46
CA MET A 32 -9.06 13.66 11.32
C MET A 32 -9.98 14.65 10.57
N PRO A 33 -10.94 15.30 11.25
CA PRO A 33 -11.75 16.34 10.62
C PRO A 33 -10.89 17.51 10.14
N ARG A 34 -11.07 17.93 8.89
CA ARG A 34 -10.29 18.99 8.24
C ARG A 34 -10.13 20.28 9.07
N PRO A 35 -11.17 20.81 9.76
CA PRO A 35 -11.02 22.00 10.59
C PRO A 35 -10.00 21.86 11.73
N GLN A 36 -9.64 20.63 12.12
CA GLN A 36 -8.71 20.39 13.23
C GLN A 36 -7.24 20.32 12.77
N TRP A 37 -6.96 20.16 11.47
CA TRP A 37 -5.62 19.84 10.97
C TRP A 37 -4.55 20.88 11.37
N GLN A 38 -4.83 22.17 11.18
CA GLN A 38 -3.87 23.23 11.56
C GLN A 38 -3.64 23.28 13.08
N ASN A 39 -4.69 23.12 13.88
CA ASN A 39 -4.57 23.13 15.34
C ASN A 39 -3.78 21.93 15.84
N ILE A 40 -4.01 20.74 15.27
CA ILE A 40 -3.23 19.54 15.57
C ILE A 40 -1.77 19.77 15.17
N TRP A 41 -1.52 20.29 13.96
CA TRP A 41 -0.18 20.59 13.47
C TRP A 41 0.57 21.53 14.43
N LYS A 42 0.01 22.70 14.73
CA LYS A 42 0.61 23.70 15.62
C LYS A 42 0.87 23.16 17.03
N LYS A 43 0.00 22.28 17.55
CA LYS A 43 0.17 21.65 18.87
C LYS A 43 1.23 20.54 18.87
N LYS A 44 1.41 19.81 17.77
CA LYS A 44 2.27 18.61 17.72
C LYS A 44 3.67 18.90 17.18
N LEU A 45 3.82 19.90 16.31
CA LEU A 45 5.09 20.26 15.70
C LEU A 45 6.22 20.55 16.71
N PRO A 46 5.99 21.24 17.86
CA PRO A 46 7.04 21.46 18.86
C PRO A 46 7.71 20.18 19.38
N HIS A 47 6.96 19.07 19.33
CA HIS A 47 7.32 17.73 19.82
C HIS A 47 7.69 16.76 18.70
N ALA A 48 7.77 17.23 17.44
CA ALA A 48 7.98 16.35 16.29
C ALA A 48 9.35 15.65 16.29
N THR A 49 10.29 16.14 17.11
CA THR A 49 11.66 15.61 17.27
C THR A 49 11.98 15.32 18.75
N ASP A 50 10.97 14.98 19.56
CA ASP A 50 11.21 14.53 20.96
C ASP A 50 12.03 13.23 21.01
N VAL A 51 11.97 12.44 19.94
CA VAL A 51 12.82 11.27 19.68
C VAL A 51 13.55 11.45 18.35
N ASP A 52 14.55 10.61 18.09
CA ASP A 52 15.21 10.53 16.79
C ASP A 52 14.18 10.39 15.65
N ALA A 53 14.45 11.05 14.53
CA ALA A 53 13.50 11.19 13.44
C ALA A 53 14.18 11.03 12.06
N LEU A 54 13.37 11.04 11.01
CA LEU A 54 13.78 11.12 9.62
C LEU A 54 13.33 12.46 9.02
N ALA A 55 13.92 12.84 7.89
CA ALA A 55 13.41 13.93 7.07
C ALA A 55 13.24 13.48 5.62
N TYR A 56 12.13 13.88 5.01
CA TYR A 56 11.80 13.63 3.62
C TYR A 56 11.49 14.93 2.92
N LEU A 57 12.17 15.17 1.80
CA LEU A 57 11.91 16.31 0.93
C LEU A 57 11.39 15.77 -0.40
N HIS A 58 10.15 16.12 -0.72
CA HIS A 58 9.54 15.72 -1.98
C HIS A 58 9.81 16.77 -3.04
N ILE A 59 10.47 16.41 -4.14
CA ILE A 59 10.67 17.28 -5.29
C ILE A 59 9.73 16.82 -6.42
N PRO A 60 8.64 17.54 -6.71
CA PRO A 60 7.50 17.03 -7.50
C PRO A 60 7.70 17.15 -9.01
N PHE A 61 8.93 17.41 -9.46
CA PHE A 61 9.25 17.71 -10.85
C PHE A 61 9.88 16.53 -11.58
N CYS A 62 9.45 16.30 -12.81
CA CYS A 62 10.05 15.34 -13.72
C CYS A 62 10.26 15.99 -15.08
N ALA A 63 11.44 15.82 -15.67
CA ALA A 63 11.68 16.28 -17.03
C ALA A 63 10.87 15.50 -18.08
N ASN A 64 10.55 14.23 -17.81
CA ASN A 64 9.70 13.40 -18.66
C ASN A 64 8.86 12.46 -17.80
N HIS A 65 7.64 12.15 -18.26
CA HIS A 65 6.75 11.20 -17.60
C HIS A 65 7.14 9.76 -17.97
N CYS A 66 7.62 9.00 -16.99
CA CYS A 66 7.78 7.55 -17.16
C CYS A 66 6.40 6.89 -17.05
N VAL A 67 5.99 6.13 -18.06
CA VAL A 67 4.60 5.65 -18.20
C VAL A 67 4.11 4.72 -17.08
N PHE A 68 5.05 4.19 -16.29
CA PHE A 68 4.81 3.30 -15.16
C PHE A 68 4.92 3.97 -13.78
N CYS A 69 5.31 5.24 -13.73
CA CYS A 69 5.62 5.91 -12.46
C CYS A 69 4.37 6.53 -11.86
N GLY A 70 4.03 6.14 -10.62
CA GLY A 70 2.95 6.76 -9.84
C GLY A 70 3.34 8.07 -9.14
N PHE A 71 4.60 8.49 -9.21
CA PHE A 71 5.12 9.69 -8.55
C PHE A 71 5.19 10.92 -9.47
N TYR A 72 4.91 10.78 -10.77
CA TYR A 72 4.88 11.93 -11.68
C TYR A 72 3.76 12.89 -11.29
N ARG A 73 4.13 14.12 -10.94
CA ARG A 73 3.16 15.18 -10.60
C ARG A 73 3.25 16.34 -11.58
N ASN A 74 4.43 16.96 -11.70
CA ASN A 74 4.61 18.17 -12.48
C ASN A 74 5.71 18.02 -13.53
N ALA A 75 5.46 18.57 -14.73
CA ALA A 75 6.50 18.74 -15.73
C ALA A 75 7.51 19.79 -15.24
N TRP A 76 8.79 19.51 -15.46
CA TRP A 76 9.85 20.44 -15.09
C TRP A 76 9.84 21.74 -15.93
N LYS A 77 10.08 22.87 -15.27
CA LYS A 77 10.39 24.18 -15.87
C LYS A 77 11.46 24.89 -15.04
N ASP A 78 12.55 25.35 -15.65
CA ASP A 78 13.68 25.98 -14.94
C ASP A 78 13.26 27.14 -14.03
N SER A 79 12.28 27.95 -14.45
CA SER A 79 11.76 29.07 -13.66
C SER A 79 11.10 28.66 -12.34
N GLN A 80 10.77 27.38 -12.16
CA GLN A 80 10.17 26.86 -10.92
C GLN A 80 11.22 26.43 -9.90
N SER A 81 12.49 26.27 -10.30
CA SER A 81 13.57 25.77 -9.44
C SER A 81 13.75 26.60 -8.17
N SER A 82 14.08 27.88 -8.33
CA SER A 82 14.36 28.77 -7.19
C SER A 82 13.10 29.00 -6.38
N VAL A 83 11.96 29.29 -7.02
CA VAL A 83 10.70 29.58 -6.31
C VAL A 83 10.28 28.43 -5.41
N TYR A 84 10.41 27.19 -5.90
CA TYR A 84 10.08 26.01 -5.12
C TYR A 84 11.08 25.77 -3.99
N THR A 85 12.37 25.97 -4.27
CA THR A 85 13.46 25.84 -3.29
C THR A 85 13.30 26.86 -2.16
N ASP A 86 13.02 28.12 -2.50
CA ASP A 86 12.74 29.21 -1.56
C ASP A 86 11.58 28.84 -0.64
N LYS A 87 10.50 28.25 -1.20
CA LYS A 87 9.34 27.83 -0.43
C LYS A 87 9.66 26.73 0.59
N ILE A 88 10.42 25.71 0.20
CA ILE A 88 10.82 24.64 1.14
C ILE A 88 11.75 25.20 2.22
N ILE A 89 12.68 26.08 1.86
CA ILE A 89 13.59 26.69 2.84
C ILE A 89 12.81 27.54 3.85
N GLU A 90 11.83 28.32 3.38
CA GLU A 90 10.91 29.08 4.25
C GLU A 90 10.14 28.14 5.20
N GLU A 91 9.61 27.05 4.68
CA GLU A 91 8.87 26.04 5.45
C GLU A 91 9.77 25.40 6.54
N MET A 92 10.97 24.93 6.17
CA MET A 92 11.93 24.34 7.12
C MET A 92 12.36 25.34 8.20
N ALA A 93 12.62 26.59 7.82
CA ALA A 93 13.00 27.66 8.73
C ALA A 93 11.88 27.95 9.74
N ALA A 94 10.65 28.18 9.27
CA ALA A 94 9.51 28.47 10.13
C ALA A 94 9.22 27.31 11.10
N GLU A 95 9.28 26.07 10.62
CA GLU A 95 9.08 24.92 11.51
C GLU A 95 10.24 24.73 12.50
N SER A 96 11.46 25.13 12.15
CA SER A 96 12.63 25.04 13.06
C SER A 96 12.54 25.96 14.26
N GLU A 97 11.90 27.13 14.11
CA GLU A 97 11.75 28.12 15.19
C GLU A 97 10.86 27.61 16.34
N VAL A 98 9.94 26.70 16.05
CA VAL A 98 8.95 26.19 17.03
C VAL A 98 9.27 24.79 17.54
N ARG A 99 10.17 24.05 16.90
CA ARG A 99 10.60 22.72 17.35
C ARG A 99 11.43 22.85 18.62
N THR A 100 11.09 22.06 19.64
CA THR A 100 11.78 22.06 20.95
C THR A 100 12.44 20.72 21.30
N GLY A 101 12.11 19.67 20.55
CA GLY A 101 12.68 18.34 20.71
C GLY A 101 14.19 18.29 20.51
N LYS A 102 14.85 17.32 21.16
CA LYS A 102 16.32 17.14 21.14
C LYS A 102 16.79 15.93 20.31
N GLY A 103 15.84 15.15 19.79
CA GLY A 103 16.12 14.03 18.90
C GLY A 103 16.80 14.48 17.62
N LYS A 104 17.56 13.58 17.01
CA LYS A 104 18.35 13.87 15.81
C LYS A 104 17.70 13.28 14.56
N ILE A 105 17.90 13.96 13.43
CA ILE A 105 17.55 13.39 12.12
C ILE A 105 18.61 12.36 11.72
N ARG A 106 18.22 11.09 11.67
CA ARG A 106 19.11 9.95 11.37
C ARG A 106 19.36 9.75 9.89
N ALA A 107 18.37 10.10 9.07
CA ALA A 107 18.51 10.13 7.62
C ALA A 107 17.62 11.21 6.99
N VAL A 108 18.14 11.85 5.95
CA VAL A 108 17.44 12.77 5.05
C VAL A 108 17.31 12.10 3.69
N TYR A 109 16.14 12.15 3.09
CA TYR A 109 15.90 11.58 1.77
C TYR A 109 15.21 12.60 0.86
N PHE A 110 15.90 12.96 -0.22
CA PHE A 110 15.29 13.75 -1.30
C PHE A 110 14.76 12.75 -2.32
N GLY A 111 13.45 12.78 -2.56
CA GLY A 111 12.80 11.87 -3.52
C GLY A 111 11.59 12.53 -4.20
N GLY A 112 10.70 11.70 -4.73
CA GLY A 112 9.44 12.15 -5.33
C GLY A 112 9.42 12.00 -6.83
N GLY A 113 9.43 13.11 -7.57
CA GLY A 113 9.59 13.10 -9.02
C GLY A 113 11.04 12.83 -9.41
N THR A 114 11.87 13.86 -9.39
CA THR A 114 13.31 13.77 -9.65
C THR A 114 13.98 14.94 -8.95
N PRO A 115 14.56 14.76 -7.74
CA PRO A 115 15.28 15.81 -7.03
C PRO A 115 16.31 16.54 -7.88
N THR A 116 17.02 15.78 -8.72
CA THR A 116 18.07 16.29 -9.61
C THR A 116 17.55 17.09 -10.80
N ALA A 117 16.21 17.21 -10.96
CA ALA A 117 15.62 18.15 -11.90
C ALA A 117 15.86 19.61 -11.48
N LEU A 118 15.98 19.89 -10.17
CA LEU A 118 16.36 21.21 -9.69
C LEU A 118 17.70 21.66 -10.27
N LEU A 119 17.86 22.98 -10.44
CA LEU A 119 19.15 23.57 -10.81
C LEU A 119 20.20 23.27 -9.73
N THR A 120 21.47 23.19 -10.14
CA THR A 120 22.57 22.79 -9.23
C THR A 120 22.65 23.72 -8.02
N GLU A 121 22.60 25.04 -8.24
CA GLU A 121 22.64 26.02 -7.14
C GLU A 121 21.49 25.84 -6.14
N ASP A 122 20.29 25.54 -6.61
CA ASP A 122 19.11 25.38 -5.78
C ASP A 122 19.14 24.07 -4.98
N LEU A 123 19.60 22.98 -5.59
CA LEU A 123 19.80 21.72 -4.90
C LEU A 123 20.86 21.86 -3.79
N VAL A 124 21.97 22.55 -4.07
CA VAL A 124 23.01 22.86 -3.08
C VAL A 124 22.46 23.73 -1.95
N ARG A 125 21.68 24.77 -2.27
CA ARG A 125 21.01 25.63 -1.27
C ARG A 125 20.08 24.81 -0.37
N LEU A 126 19.32 23.89 -0.94
CA LEU A 126 18.38 23.06 -0.19
C LEU A 126 19.09 22.06 0.74
N ILE A 127 20.18 21.45 0.29
CA ILE A 127 21.01 20.58 1.13
C ILE A 127 21.58 21.38 2.30
N ARG A 128 22.17 22.55 2.05
CA ARG A 128 22.70 23.44 3.11
C ARG A 128 21.63 23.90 4.09
N ALA A 129 20.42 24.18 3.60
CA ALA A 129 19.29 24.53 4.45
C ALA A 129 18.86 23.38 5.37
N CYS A 130 18.98 22.12 4.94
CA CYS A 130 18.75 20.97 5.81
C CYS A 130 19.77 20.95 6.97
N TYR A 131 21.05 21.18 6.71
CA TYR A 131 22.08 21.30 7.76
C TYR A 131 21.83 22.49 8.69
N GLN A 132 21.24 23.58 8.19
CA GLN A 132 20.95 24.77 8.98
C GLN A 132 19.72 24.60 9.89
N TYR A 133 18.64 24.02 9.38
CA TYR A 133 17.32 24.05 10.04
C TYR A 133 16.88 22.72 10.65
N LEU A 134 17.53 21.61 10.30
CA LEU A 134 17.23 20.30 10.86
C LEU A 134 18.31 19.88 11.87
N PRO A 135 17.93 19.25 12.99
CA PRO A 135 18.90 18.75 13.98
C PRO A 135 19.55 17.45 13.48
N LEU A 136 20.39 17.52 12.44
CA LEU A 136 21.01 16.33 11.85
C LEU A 136 21.94 15.61 12.86
N ALA A 137 21.95 14.28 12.84
CA ALA A 137 22.97 13.48 13.52
C ALA A 137 24.34 13.69 12.84
N GLU A 138 25.43 13.53 13.59
CA GLU A 138 26.80 13.63 13.02
C GLU A 138 27.02 12.61 11.89
N ASP A 139 26.41 11.42 12.03
CA ASP A 139 26.52 10.32 11.07
C ASP A 139 25.28 10.20 10.15
N CYS A 140 24.54 11.29 9.97
CA CYS A 140 23.30 11.33 9.18
C CYS A 140 23.52 10.77 7.77
N GLU A 141 22.64 9.86 7.33
CA GLU A 141 22.59 9.43 5.93
C GLU A 141 21.80 10.46 5.12
N PHE A 142 22.41 11.07 4.12
CA PHE A 142 21.79 12.09 3.29
C PHE A 142 21.71 11.60 1.85
N THR A 143 20.52 11.16 1.44
CA THR A 143 20.27 10.58 0.12
C THR A 143 19.71 11.61 -0.86
N ILE A 144 20.32 11.66 -2.05
CA ILE A 144 19.74 12.30 -3.23
C ILE A 144 19.30 11.21 -4.21
N GLU A 145 17.99 11.10 -4.45
CA GLU A 145 17.47 10.30 -5.55
C GLU A 145 17.63 11.05 -6.88
N GLY A 146 17.98 10.32 -7.93
CA GLY A 146 18.19 10.91 -9.24
C GLY A 146 18.01 9.92 -10.39
N ARG A 147 18.17 10.47 -11.58
CA ARG A 147 18.34 9.74 -12.84
C ARG A 147 19.40 10.47 -13.65
N MET A 148 20.01 9.78 -14.60
CA MET A 148 21.06 10.35 -15.46
C MET A 148 20.66 11.68 -16.13
N SER A 149 19.39 11.81 -16.51
CA SER A 149 18.89 13.04 -17.15
C SER A 149 18.85 14.19 -16.14
N HIS A 150 19.58 15.27 -16.42
CA HIS A 150 19.76 16.46 -15.55
C HIS A 150 20.61 16.23 -14.29
N PHE A 151 21.37 15.12 -14.26
CA PHE A 151 22.28 14.82 -13.15
C PHE A 151 23.64 14.36 -13.68
N ASP A 152 24.44 15.31 -14.14
CA ASP A 152 25.83 15.04 -14.52
C ASP A 152 26.74 14.89 -13.29
N LEU A 153 28.01 14.56 -13.54
CA LEU A 153 29.01 14.35 -12.49
C LEU A 153 29.32 15.63 -11.71
N GLU A 154 29.26 16.80 -12.36
CA GLU A 154 29.55 18.08 -11.69
C GLU A 154 28.43 18.44 -10.71
N LYS A 155 27.15 18.22 -11.09
CA LYS A 155 26.03 18.35 -10.15
C LYS A 155 26.12 17.34 -9.01
N ALA A 156 26.53 16.09 -9.28
CA ALA A 156 26.73 15.09 -8.23
C ALA A 156 27.82 15.51 -7.23
N LYS A 157 28.99 15.98 -7.72
CA LYS A 157 30.06 16.53 -6.88
C LYS A 157 29.58 17.71 -6.04
N ALA A 158 28.86 18.66 -6.64
CA ALA A 158 28.31 19.81 -5.91
C ALA A 158 27.36 19.38 -4.79
N CYS A 159 26.56 18.33 -4.98
CA CYS A 159 25.71 17.78 -3.92
C CYS A 159 26.54 17.17 -2.79
N ILE A 160 27.60 16.43 -3.12
CA ILE A 160 28.50 15.81 -2.15
C ILE A 160 29.23 16.87 -1.33
N GLU A 161 29.78 17.88 -2.00
CA GLU A 161 30.41 19.05 -1.37
C GLU A 161 29.45 19.84 -0.47
N ALA A 162 28.16 19.85 -0.80
CA ALA A 162 27.11 20.45 0.04
C ALA A 162 26.74 19.59 1.25
N GLY A 163 27.16 18.32 1.29
CA GLY A 163 26.97 17.40 2.42
C GLY A 163 26.07 16.19 2.14
N ALA A 164 25.66 15.93 0.89
CA ALA A 164 25.06 14.65 0.54
C ALA A 164 26.11 13.53 0.59
N ASN A 165 25.76 12.35 1.07
CA ASN A 165 26.71 11.23 1.19
C ASN A 165 26.18 9.91 0.63
N ARG A 166 24.97 9.91 0.08
CA ARG A 166 24.35 8.78 -0.61
C ARG A 166 23.61 9.25 -1.85
N ILE A 167 23.77 8.53 -2.96
CA ILE A 167 23.10 8.84 -4.24
C ILE A 167 22.42 7.58 -4.76
N SER A 168 21.12 7.64 -5.01
CA SER A 168 20.33 6.55 -5.61
C SER A 168 19.97 6.91 -7.04
N ILE A 169 20.33 6.06 -8.00
CA ILE A 169 20.07 6.29 -9.42
C ILE A 169 19.05 5.29 -9.95
N GLY A 170 17.89 5.80 -10.39
CA GLY A 170 16.88 4.98 -11.03
C GLY A 170 17.30 4.52 -12.43
N VAL A 171 17.78 3.28 -12.57
CA VAL A 171 18.16 2.64 -13.85
C VAL A 171 17.01 1.83 -14.43
N GLN A 172 16.32 1.07 -13.59
CA GLN A 172 15.18 0.18 -13.84
C GLN A 172 15.57 -1.08 -14.63
N THR A 173 16.25 -0.92 -15.75
CA THR A 173 16.81 -2.00 -16.58
C THR A 173 17.92 -1.44 -17.45
N PHE A 174 18.94 -2.22 -17.78
CA PHE A 174 19.96 -1.91 -18.78
C PHE A 174 19.50 -2.31 -20.19
N ASN A 175 18.33 -2.93 -20.37
CA ASN A 175 17.82 -3.21 -21.70
C ASN A 175 17.31 -1.94 -22.40
N THR A 176 18.06 -1.46 -23.41
CA THR A 176 17.74 -0.24 -24.16
C THR A 176 16.34 -0.23 -24.77
N ALA A 177 15.85 -1.35 -25.29
CA ALA A 177 14.52 -1.42 -25.89
C ALA A 177 13.40 -1.23 -24.84
N ILE A 178 13.52 -1.90 -23.69
CA ILE A 178 12.56 -1.73 -22.58
C ILE A 178 12.65 -0.29 -22.04
N ARG A 179 13.85 0.22 -21.78
CA ARG A 179 14.09 1.60 -21.30
C ARG A 179 13.35 2.64 -22.14
N ARG A 180 13.54 2.61 -23.46
CA ARG A 180 12.91 3.57 -24.39
C ARG A 180 11.39 3.52 -24.30
N ARG A 181 10.81 2.32 -24.24
CA ARG A 181 9.35 2.14 -24.13
C ARG A 181 8.82 2.68 -22.80
N LEU A 182 9.60 2.57 -21.72
CA LEU A 182 9.24 3.12 -20.40
C LEU A 182 9.38 4.65 -20.29
N GLY A 183 9.84 5.33 -21.35
CA GLY A 183 10.07 6.79 -21.34
C GLY A 183 11.45 7.21 -20.83
N ARG A 184 12.43 6.28 -20.80
CA ARG A 184 13.83 6.58 -20.47
C ARG A 184 14.60 6.86 -21.77
N LYS A 185 15.25 8.03 -21.85
CA LYS A 185 15.93 8.53 -23.07
C LYS A 185 17.27 7.83 -23.34
N HIS A 186 18.08 7.65 -22.30
CA HIS A 186 19.42 7.06 -22.41
C HIS A 186 19.34 5.54 -22.55
N SER A 187 20.26 4.97 -23.33
CA SER A 187 20.48 3.54 -23.47
C SER A 187 20.98 2.88 -22.16
N GLY A 188 21.04 1.55 -22.17
CA GLY A 188 21.64 0.79 -21.08
C GLY A 188 23.14 0.99 -20.95
N ASP A 189 23.85 1.06 -22.07
CA ASP A 189 25.31 1.26 -22.06
C ASP A 189 25.68 2.63 -21.52
N GLU A 190 24.97 3.70 -21.93
CA GLU A 190 25.13 5.02 -21.32
C GLU A 190 24.86 5.00 -19.81
N ALA A 191 23.87 4.22 -19.35
CA ALA A 191 23.57 4.08 -17.93
C ALA A 191 24.70 3.39 -17.16
N PHE A 192 25.27 2.33 -17.75
CA PHE A 192 26.38 1.60 -17.17
C PHE A 192 27.63 2.48 -17.06
N GLU A 193 28.01 3.16 -18.14
CA GLU A 193 29.17 4.07 -18.17
C GLU A 193 29.00 5.24 -17.19
N TYR A 194 27.79 5.80 -17.09
CA TYR A 194 27.49 6.85 -16.14
C TYR A 194 27.66 6.39 -14.70
N LEU A 195 27.10 5.22 -14.35
CA LEU A 195 27.24 4.66 -13.00
C LEU A 195 28.70 4.34 -12.66
N ALA A 196 29.46 3.80 -13.62
CA ALA A 196 30.89 3.52 -13.42
C ALA A 196 31.65 4.77 -12.97
N LYS A 197 31.45 5.90 -13.69
CA LYS A 197 32.05 7.20 -13.33
C LYS A 197 31.51 7.76 -12.02
N LEU A 198 30.21 7.57 -11.75
CA LEU A 198 29.60 8.05 -10.52
C LEU A 198 30.17 7.34 -9.28
N CYS A 199 30.50 6.05 -9.40
CA CYS A 199 31.14 5.27 -8.34
C CYS A 199 32.58 5.68 -8.03
N GLU A 200 33.20 6.54 -8.86
CA GLU A 200 34.52 7.12 -8.57
C GLU A 200 34.43 8.30 -7.58
N LEU A 201 33.22 8.79 -7.29
CA LEU A 201 33.00 9.86 -6.32
C LEU A 201 33.01 9.33 -4.88
N ASP A 202 33.38 10.18 -3.93
CA ASP A 202 33.40 9.87 -2.50
C ASP A 202 31.99 9.94 -1.89
N ALA A 203 31.12 9.01 -2.31
CA ALA A 203 29.77 8.84 -1.81
C ALA A 203 29.30 7.38 -1.94
N VAL A 204 28.29 7.02 -1.15
CA VAL A 204 27.59 5.74 -1.29
C VAL A 204 26.74 5.79 -2.56
N ILE A 205 27.06 4.96 -3.55
CA ILE A 205 26.33 4.93 -4.83
C ILE A 205 25.44 3.69 -4.91
N VAL A 206 24.15 3.94 -5.19
CA VAL A 206 23.11 2.92 -5.33
C VAL A 206 22.47 3.00 -6.71
N ALA A 207 22.16 1.83 -7.28
CA ALA A 207 21.35 1.72 -8.48
C ALA A 207 20.02 1.05 -8.17
N ASP A 208 18.94 1.53 -8.79
CA ASP A 208 17.61 0.94 -8.63
C ASP A 208 17.22 0.20 -9.91
N LEU A 209 16.94 -1.09 -9.79
CA LEU A 209 16.46 -1.97 -10.86
C LEU A 209 15.03 -2.46 -10.56
N MET A 210 14.34 -2.87 -11.62
CA MET A 210 12.99 -3.40 -11.55
C MET A 210 12.90 -4.74 -12.28
N PHE A 211 12.35 -5.74 -11.61
CA PHE A 211 11.99 -7.02 -12.21
C PHE A 211 10.49 -7.09 -12.48
N GLY A 212 10.05 -7.99 -13.34
CA GLY A 212 8.66 -8.11 -13.75
C GLY A 212 8.16 -7.04 -14.73
N LEU A 213 9.06 -6.34 -15.43
CA LEU A 213 8.68 -5.34 -16.42
C LEU A 213 8.04 -5.98 -17.67
N PRO A 214 7.11 -5.30 -18.36
CA PRO A 214 6.63 -5.74 -19.67
C PRO A 214 7.78 -5.94 -20.68
N ASN A 215 7.79 -7.06 -21.42
CA ASN A 215 8.88 -7.52 -22.31
C ASN A 215 10.20 -7.88 -21.62
N GLN A 216 10.27 -7.96 -20.29
CA GLN A 216 11.48 -8.41 -19.60
C GLN A 216 11.50 -9.92 -19.51
N THR A 217 12.35 -10.55 -20.31
CA THR A 217 12.63 -11.99 -20.22
C THR A 217 13.64 -12.26 -19.11
N ASP A 218 13.77 -13.52 -18.71
CA ASP A 218 14.75 -13.93 -17.71
C ASP A 218 16.18 -13.61 -18.17
N ASP A 219 16.53 -13.84 -19.44
CA ASP A 219 17.84 -13.46 -19.99
C ASP A 219 18.13 -11.96 -19.84
N VAL A 220 17.10 -11.11 -20.02
CA VAL A 220 17.23 -9.66 -19.82
C VAL A 220 17.49 -9.35 -18.34
N TRP A 221 16.74 -9.98 -17.44
CA TRP A 221 16.92 -9.77 -16.00
C TRP A 221 18.27 -10.29 -15.51
N GLN A 222 18.72 -11.45 -15.99
CA GLN A 222 20.03 -12.02 -15.70
C GLN A 222 21.16 -11.07 -16.12
N ASN A 223 21.06 -10.52 -17.33
CA ASN A 223 22.00 -9.51 -17.82
C ASN A 223 21.95 -8.22 -16.99
N ASP A 224 20.76 -7.76 -16.56
CA ASP A 224 20.63 -6.56 -15.72
C ASP A 224 21.37 -6.73 -14.39
N ILE A 225 21.19 -7.87 -13.71
CA ILE A 225 21.88 -8.19 -12.46
C ILE A 225 23.38 -8.37 -12.67
N ALA A 226 23.79 -9.07 -13.73
CA ALA A 226 25.22 -9.27 -14.04
C ALA A 226 25.93 -7.93 -14.21
N ARG A 227 25.36 -7.02 -15.02
CA ARG A 227 25.92 -5.68 -15.25
C ARG A 227 25.94 -4.82 -14.00
N ALA A 228 24.89 -4.84 -13.18
CA ALA A 228 24.91 -4.10 -11.92
C ALA A 228 26.02 -4.60 -10.99
N ALA A 229 26.23 -5.92 -10.91
CA ALA A 229 27.24 -6.52 -10.06
C ALA A 229 28.69 -6.35 -10.56
N GLU A 230 28.89 -5.99 -11.83
CA GLU A 230 30.21 -5.61 -12.38
C GLU A 230 30.65 -4.21 -11.93
N LEU A 231 29.70 -3.35 -11.57
CA LEU A 231 29.98 -1.99 -11.13
C LEU A 231 30.41 -1.96 -9.65
N PRO A 232 31.29 -1.04 -9.23
CA PRO A 232 31.68 -0.88 -7.84
C PRO A 232 30.61 -0.18 -6.99
N LEU A 233 29.33 -0.51 -7.19
CA LEU A 233 28.19 0.04 -6.44
C LEU A 233 28.28 -0.31 -4.95
N SER A 234 27.87 0.62 -4.09
CA SER A 234 27.73 0.36 -2.66
C SER A 234 26.44 -0.39 -2.34
N GLY A 235 25.36 -0.10 -3.09
CA GLY A 235 24.04 -0.70 -2.92
C GLY A 235 23.34 -1.00 -4.25
N LEU A 236 22.44 -1.97 -4.23
CA LEU A 236 21.57 -2.33 -5.35
C LEU A 236 20.15 -2.56 -4.85
N ASP A 237 19.23 -1.73 -5.33
CA ASP A 237 17.80 -1.90 -5.10
C ASP A 237 17.17 -2.73 -6.23
N THR A 238 16.34 -3.70 -5.88
CA THR A 238 15.56 -4.50 -6.84
C THR A 238 14.08 -4.52 -6.45
N TYR A 239 13.26 -3.81 -7.23
CA TYR A 239 11.84 -3.67 -6.97
C TYR A 239 10.99 -4.53 -7.90
N ALA A 240 9.93 -5.12 -7.35
CA ALA A 240 8.89 -5.76 -8.15
C ALA A 240 8.10 -4.69 -8.93
N PHE A 241 7.90 -4.90 -10.22
CA PHE A 241 6.99 -4.07 -11.01
C PHE A 241 5.55 -4.25 -10.55
N ASN A 242 4.95 -3.16 -10.05
CA ASN A 242 3.54 -3.11 -9.68
C ASN A 242 2.77 -2.30 -10.73
N LEU A 243 1.71 -2.90 -11.27
CA LEU A 243 0.80 -2.23 -12.20
C LEU A 243 -0.31 -1.52 -11.41
N TYR A 244 -0.03 -0.31 -10.93
CA TYR A 244 -1.03 0.50 -10.24
C TYR A 244 -2.14 0.94 -11.21
N PRO A 245 -3.42 0.98 -10.76
CA PRO A 245 -4.52 1.51 -11.56
C PRO A 245 -4.23 2.92 -12.10
N MET A 246 -4.91 3.29 -13.20
CA MET A 246 -4.91 4.66 -13.76
C MET A 246 -3.59 5.20 -14.30
N LEU A 247 -2.47 4.49 -14.13
CA LEU A 247 -1.20 4.87 -14.76
C LEU A 247 -1.27 4.78 -16.29
N PRO A 248 -0.53 5.63 -17.02
CA PRO A 248 -0.53 5.63 -18.48
C PRO A 248 -0.28 4.25 -19.09
N ILE A 249 0.61 3.45 -18.48
CA ILE A 249 0.94 2.12 -18.97
C ILE A 249 -0.27 1.17 -19.00
N ASN A 250 -1.28 1.32 -18.12
CA ASN A 250 -2.51 0.50 -18.19
C ASN A 250 -3.22 0.69 -19.53
N ARG A 251 -3.44 1.96 -19.91
CA ARG A 251 -4.09 2.30 -21.18
C ARG A 251 -3.26 1.86 -22.38
N MET A 252 -1.93 1.84 -22.26
CA MET A 252 -1.06 1.34 -23.31
C MET A 252 -1.13 -0.19 -23.43
N ILE A 253 -1.26 -0.91 -22.32
CA ILE A 253 -1.48 -2.37 -22.32
C ILE A 253 -2.83 -2.70 -22.96
N GLU A 254 -3.91 -2.02 -22.55
CA GLU A 254 -5.26 -2.19 -23.11
C GLU A 254 -5.30 -1.98 -24.63
N LYS A 255 -4.49 -1.03 -25.14
CA LYS A 255 -4.37 -0.73 -26.57
C LYS A 255 -3.38 -1.64 -27.31
N GLY A 256 -2.81 -2.65 -26.66
CA GLY A 256 -1.81 -3.55 -27.25
C GLY A 256 -0.43 -2.90 -27.50
N ALA A 257 -0.23 -1.66 -27.07
CA ALA A 257 1.04 -0.96 -27.19
C ALA A 257 2.09 -1.48 -26.19
N PHE A 258 1.67 -2.23 -25.17
CA PHE A 258 2.49 -3.03 -24.25
C PHE A 258 1.87 -4.40 -24.02
N PRO A 259 2.68 -5.48 -23.84
CA PRO A 259 2.12 -6.73 -23.36
C PRO A 259 1.71 -6.57 -21.89
N THR A 260 0.86 -7.47 -21.44
CA THR A 260 0.64 -7.67 -20.00
C THR A 260 1.97 -7.98 -19.32
N PRO A 261 2.27 -7.36 -18.16
CA PRO A 261 3.44 -7.72 -17.38
C PRO A 261 3.39 -9.21 -16.98
N PRO A 262 4.56 -9.82 -16.75
CA PRO A 262 4.63 -11.19 -16.23
C PRO A 262 3.86 -11.35 -14.92
N GLY A 263 3.34 -12.56 -14.71
CA GLY A 263 2.64 -12.96 -13.50
C GLY A 263 3.54 -12.95 -12.26
N PHE A 264 2.91 -13.12 -11.09
CA PHE A 264 3.63 -13.17 -9.82
C PHE A 264 4.58 -14.36 -9.69
N ASP A 265 4.37 -15.40 -10.49
CA ASP A 265 5.21 -16.58 -10.58
C ASP A 265 6.58 -16.26 -11.16
N ILE A 266 6.61 -15.66 -12.36
CA ILE A 266 7.85 -15.20 -13.00
C ILE A 266 8.55 -14.16 -12.13
N GLN A 267 7.81 -13.24 -11.51
CA GLN A 267 8.39 -12.25 -10.59
C GLN A 267 9.05 -12.90 -9.36
N ALA A 268 8.47 -13.99 -8.83
CA ALA A 268 9.06 -14.73 -7.71
C ALA A 268 10.38 -15.39 -8.12
N ASP A 269 10.43 -15.97 -9.32
CA ASP A 269 11.63 -16.61 -9.87
C ASP A 269 12.75 -15.60 -10.15
N GLN A 270 12.40 -14.44 -10.71
CA GLN A 270 13.34 -13.34 -10.93
C GLN A 270 13.90 -12.76 -9.61
N TYR A 271 13.05 -12.67 -8.58
CA TYR A 271 13.49 -12.30 -7.25
C TYR A 271 14.46 -13.34 -6.65
N ALA A 272 14.14 -14.63 -6.78
CA ALA A 272 15.00 -15.70 -6.30
C ALA A 272 16.37 -15.69 -7.00
N TYR A 273 16.40 -15.56 -8.32
CA TYR A 273 17.64 -15.40 -9.10
C TYR A 273 18.50 -14.26 -8.57
N THR A 274 17.89 -13.11 -8.29
CA THR A 274 18.57 -11.92 -7.78
C THR A 274 19.26 -12.20 -6.45
N VAL A 275 18.51 -12.74 -5.49
CA VAL A 275 19.01 -13.04 -4.15
C VAL A 275 20.20 -13.98 -4.24
N GLU A 276 20.08 -15.09 -4.97
CA GLU A 276 21.14 -16.09 -5.05
C GLU A 276 22.39 -15.55 -5.73
N THR A 277 22.23 -14.93 -6.89
CA THR A 277 23.35 -14.38 -7.67
C THR A 277 24.13 -13.32 -6.89
N LEU A 278 23.44 -12.44 -6.17
CA LEU A 278 24.09 -11.38 -5.40
C LEU A 278 24.77 -11.93 -4.14
N LEU A 279 24.13 -12.87 -3.43
CA LEU A 279 24.74 -13.54 -2.27
C LEU A 279 26.02 -14.32 -2.67
N GLU A 280 25.99 -15.04 -3.79
CA GLU A 280 27.17 -15.74 -4.34
C GLU A 280 28.31 -14.76 -4.69
N LYS A 281 27.97 -13.53 -5.08
CA LYS A 281 28.92 -12.45 -5.35
C LYS A 281 29.32 -11.64 -4.12
N GLY A 282 28.91 -12.07 -2.92
CA GLY A 282 29.31 -11.47 -1.64
C GLY A 282 28.50 -10.24 -1.21
N TRP A 283 27.36 -9.97 -1.85
CA TRP A 283 26.43 -8.94 -1.39
C TRP A 283 25.64 -9.42 -0.17
N GLU A 284 25.16 -8.48 0.65
CA GLU A 284 24.30 -8.74 1.81
C GLU A 284 22.90 -8.20 1.57
N GLN A 285 21.88 -9.04 1.76
CA GLN A 285 20.49 -8.61 1.66
C GLN A 285 20.02 -7.93 2.96
N VAL A 286 20.18 -6.61 3.02
CA VAL A 286 19.84 -5.80 4.22
C VAL A 286 18.34 -5.48 4.34
N SER A 287 17.59 -5.52 3.23
CA SER A 287 16.13 -5.36 3.22
C SER A 287 15.49 -6.27 2.16
N ASN A 288 14.17 -6.43 2.19
CA ASN A 288 13.44 -7.20 1.18
C ASN A 288 13.74 -6.76 -0.26
N SER A 289 14.09 -5.50 -0.50
CA SER A 289 14.38 -4.96 -1.83
C SER A 289 15.80 -4.44 -1.99
N HIS A 290 16.63 -4.42 -0.95
CA HIS A 290 17.94 -3.76 -0.97
C HIS A 290 19.09 -4.71 -0.62
N PHE A 291 20.15 -4.63 -1.42
CA PHE A 291 21.40 -5.35 -1.24
C PHE A 291 22.54 -4.35 -1.03
N ALA A 292 23.37 -4.57 -0.01
CA ALA A 292 24.54 -3.77 0.27
C ALA A 292 25.81 -4.59 0.00
N TYR A 293 26.84 -3.98 -0.58
CA TYR A 293 28.14 -4.62 -0.69
C TYR A 293 28.98 -4.32 0.56
N PRO A 294 29.48 -5.35 1.29
CA PRO A 294 30.24 -5.14 2.52
C PRO A 294 31.46 -4.23 2.33
N GLY A 295 31.67 -3.31 3.27
CA GLY A 295 32.82 -2.40 3.27
C GLY A 295 32.70 -1.18 2.36
N ARG A 296 31.57 -0.97 1.66
CA ARG A 296 31.33 0.22 0.79
C ARG A 296 30.40 1.28 1.39
N GLY A 297 30.13 1.20 2.69
CA GLY A 297 29.43 2.25 3.46
C GLY A 297 27.90 2.31 3.31
N GLU A 298 27.27 1.44 2.52
CA GLU A 298 25.81 1.38 2.38
C GLU A 298 25.14 0.88 3.68
N ARG A 299 24.20 1.67 4.22
CA ARG A 299 23.49 1.40 5.49
C ARG A 299 21.97 1.33 5.33
N ASN A 300 21.44 1.89 4.25
CA ASN A 300 20.03 1.95 3.88
C ASN A 300 19.12 2.44 5.02
N ARG A 301 19.58 3.45 5.77
CA ARG A 301 18.93 3.88 7.03
C ARG A 301 17.54 4.41 6.78
N TYR A 302 17.35 5.29 5.79
CA TYR A 302 16.05 5.89 5.55
C TYR A 302 15.00 4.82 5.20
N ASN A 303 15.28 3.96 4.22
CA ASN A 303 14.33 2.95 3.74
C ASN A 303 13.98 1.89 4.80
N THR A 304 14.93 1.58 5.69
CA THR A 304 14.72 0.64 6.79
C THR A 304 13.92 1.27 7.93
N LEU A 305 14.25 2.51 8.30
CA LEU A 305 13.63 3.19 9.43
C LEU A 305 12.25 3.75 9.12
N ILE A 306 11.97 4.17 7.87
CA ILE A 306 10.64 4.72 7.52
C ILE A 306 9.50 3.70 7.65
N LYS A 307 9.84 2.41 7.64
CA LYS A 307 8.91 1.28 7.88
C LYS A 307 8.72 0.96 9.37
N SER A 308 9.38 1.70 10.26
CA SER A 308 9.21 1.62 11.71
C SER A 308 8.16 2.64 12.20
N ASP A 309 8.17 2.98 13.50
CA ASP A 309 7.31 4.02 14.08
C ASP A 309 8.08 5.33 14.32
N ILE A 310 9.25 5.46 13.69
CA ILE A 310 10.07 6.67 13.79
C ILE A 310 9.34 7.86 13.15
N PRO A 311 9.34 9.03 13.80
CA PRO A 311 8.84 10.25 13.19
C PRO A 311 9.56 10.57 11.89
N CYS A 312 8.84 11.11 10.91
CA CYS A 312 9.38 11.60 9.65
C CYS A 312 8.82 12.99 9.36
N LEU A 313 9.70 14.00 9.41
CA LEU A 313 9.40 15.36 8.99
C LEU A 313 9.37 15.42 7.47
N ALA A 314 8.25 15.83 6.90
CA ALA A 314 8.04 15.87 5.46
C ALA A 314 7.80 17.30 4.96
N PHE A 315 8.54 17.68 3.92
CA PHE A 315 8.53 19.00 3.28
C PHE A 315 8.34 18.88 1.77
N GLY A 316 7.74 19.91 1.18
CA GLY A 316 7.48 19.95 -0.26
C GLY A 316 6.10 19.43 -0.67
N SER A 317 5.58 19.98 -1.77
CA SER A 317 4.32 19.56 -2.40
C SER A 317 4.22 18.05 -2.59
N GLY A 318 3.19 17.42 -2.02
CA GLY A 318 2.93 15.98 -2.14
C GLY A 318 3.68 15.08 -1.16
N ALA A 319 4.52 15.64 -0.29
CA ALA A 319 5.28 14.89 0.72
C ALA A 319 4.37 14.23 1.76
N GLY A 320 4.80 13.06 2.27
CA GLY A 320 4.11 12.34 3.34
C GLY A 320 5.00 12.19 4.55
N GLY A 321 4.45 12.43 5.75
CA GLY A 321 5.19 12.36 7.00
C GLY A 321 4.35 11.83 8.14
N ASN A 322 5.00 11.62 9.28
CA ASN A 322 4.32 11.19 10.51
C ASN A 322 5.05 11.73 11.74
N PHE A 323 4.32 12.15 12.77
CA PHE A 323 4.84 12.43 14.10
C PHE A 323 3.70 12.65 15.10
N GLY A 324 4.01 12.56 16.40
CA GLY A 324 3.07 12.97 17.46
C GLY A 324 1.76 12.17 17.52
N GLY A 325 1.75 10.96 16.96
CA GLY A 325 0.58 10.10 16.84
C GLY A 325 -0.28 10.34 15.59
N PHE A 326 0.23 11.07 14.59
CA PHE A 326 -0.48 11.41 13.37
C PHE A 326 0.36 11.13 12.13
N SER A 327 -0.30 10.67 11.07
CA SER A 327 0.24 10.61 9.71
C SER A 327 -0.42 11.71 8.87
N TYR A 328 0.34 12.36 8.01
CA TYR A 328 -0.15 13.46 7.19
C TYR A 328 0.44 13.45 5.78
N GLN A 329 -0.24 14.12 4.86
CA GLN A 329 0.23 14.38 3.51
C GLN A 329 0.09 15.88 3.19
N VAL A 330 1.15 16.44 2.59
CA VAL A 330 1.19 17.81 2.08
C VAL A 330 0.47 17.88 0.74
N GLN A 331 -0.19 19.00 0.45
CA GLN A 331 -0.89 19.24 -0.80
C GLN A 331 0.03 19.03 -2.00
N GLY A 332 -0.44 18.17 -2.92
CA GLY A 332 0.25 17.79 -4.13
C GLY A 332 0.03 18.72 -5.32
N ASP A 333 -0.99 19.59 -5.24
CA ASP A 333 -1.14 20.70 -6.17
C ASP A 333 -0.07 21.76 -5.91
N LEU A 334 0.73 22.05 -6.94
CA LEU A 334 1.91 22.90 -6.81
C LEU A 334 1.54 24.36 -6.56
N GLU A 335 0.53 24.88 -7.27
CA GLU A 335 0.10 26.27 -7.12
C GLU A 335 -0.45 26.53 -5.71
N SER A 336 -1.33 25.64 -5.23
CA SER A 336 -1.81 25.69 -3.84
C SER A 336 -0.68 25.60 -2.83
N TYR A 337 0.31 24.71 -3.04
CA TYR A 337 1.45 24.58 -2.12
C TYR A 337 2.30 25.86 -2.08
N LEU A 338 2.62 26.46 -3.24
CA LEU A 338 3.38 27.70 -3.30
C LEU A 338 2.64 28.89 -2.66
N ALA A 339 1.31 28.92 -2.75
CA ALA A 339 0.47 29.96 -2.16
C ALA A 339 0.25 29.82 -0.63
N THR A 340 0.82 28.80 0.00
CA THR A 340 0.62 28.53 1.44
C THR A 340 1.17 29.68 2.30
N PRO A 341 0.39 30.23 3.25
CA PRO A 341 0.89 31.21 4.22
C PRO A 341 2.07 30.67 5.03
N LYS A 342 2.95 31.57 5.49
CA LYS A 342 4.17 31.21 6.23
C LYS A 342 3.89 30.46 7.55
N ASP A 343 2.78 30.76 8.22
CA ASP A 343 2.42 30.21 9.54
C ASP A 343 1.50 28.97 9.46
N GLU A 344 1.29 28.43 8.26
CA GLU A 344 0.43 27.28 8.00
C GLU A 344 1.17 26.16 7.28
N LYS A 345 0.71 24.92 7.52
CA LYS A 345 1.12 23.74 6.74
C LYS A 345 0.01 23.41 5.74
N ASN A 346 0.32 23.25 4.47
CA ASN A 346 -0.69 22.90 3.47
C ASN A 346 -1.01 21.40 3.50
N ILE A 347 -1.85 20.98 4.45
CA ILE A 347 -2.22 19.60 4.69
C ILE A 347 -3.35 19.20 3.73
N ALA A 348 -3.14 18.15 2.94
CA ALA A 348 -4.16 17.54 2.09
C ALA A 348 -4.87 16.35 2.76
N PHE A 349 -4.18 15.68 3.69
CA PHE A 349 -4.73 14.56 4.44
C PHE A 349 -4.06 14.45 5.81
N MET A 350 -4.83 14.10 6.83
CA MET A 350 -4.33 13.77 8.16
C MET A 350 -5.15 12.65 8.79
N SER A 351 -4.45 11.72 9.44
CA SER A 351 -5.07 10.66 10.24
C SER A 351 -4.35 10.47 11.55
N GLY A 352 -5.10 10.18 12.61
CA GLY A 352 -4.55 9.67 13.87
C GLY A 352 -4.09 8.23 13.71
N HIS A 353 -2.97 7.89 14.36
CA HIS A 353 -2.47 6.53 14.45
C HIS A 353 -3.46 5.64 15.20
N SER A 354 -3.63 4.40 14.74
CA SER A 354 -4.42 3.41 15.47
C SER A 354 -3.64 2.92 16.71
N PRO A 355 -4.32 2.34 17.71
CA PRO A 355 -3.71 1.68 18.87
C PRO A 355 -2.71 0.59 18.46
N ASN A 356 -2.96 -0.05 17.31
CA ASN A 356 -2.10 -1.09 16.77
C ASN A 356 -0.89 -0.54 15.97
N LYS A 357 -0.75 0.78 15.80
CA LYS A 357 0.32 1.37 14.98
C LYS A 357 1.72 0.94 15.44
N ALA A 358 1.99 0.95 16.75
CA ALA A 358 3.30 0.56 17.27
C ALA A 358 3.62 -0.93 16.98
N LEU A 359 2.63 -1.81 17.13
CA LEU A 359 2.75 -3.24 16.77
C LEU A 359 2.95 -3.40 15.26
N LEU A 360 2.14 -2.72 14.46
CA LEU A 360 2.21 -2.74 13.00
C LEU A 360 3.58 -2.31 12.49
N SER A 361 4.11 -1.20 13.00
CA SER A 361 5.43 -0.68 12.63
C SER A 361 6.56 -1.65 13.02
N LYS A 362 6.44 -2.38 14.14
CA LYS A 362 7.39 -3.44 14.50
C LYS A 362 7.34 -4.61 13.52
N VAL A 363 6.13 -5.08 13.19
CA VAL A 363 5.93 -6.18 12.23
C VAL A 363 6.45 -5.80 10.85
N GLN A 364 6.17 -4.59 10.38
CA GLN A 364 6.67 -4.07 9.10
C GLN A 364 8.20 -4.00 9.09
N HIS A 365 8.81 -3.46 10.14
CA HIS A 365 10.27 -3.37 10.24
C HIS A 365 10.96 -4.74 10.33
N ASP A 366 10.43 -5.66 11.14
CA ASP A 366 10.97 -7.01 11.27
C ASP A 366 10.89 -7.74 9.92
N ILE A 367 9.72 -7.75 9.28
CA ILE A 367 9.55 -8.42 7.99
C ILE A 367 10.37 -7.73 6.91
N GLU A 368 10.54 -6.40 6.95
CA GLU A 368 11.42 -5.69 6.03
C GLU A 368 12.87 -6.17 6.11
N THR A 369 13.35 -6.45 7.31
CA THR A 369 14.70 -7.00 7.56
C THR A 369 14.75 -8.54 7.43
N GLY A 370 13.63 -9.14 7.00
CA GLY A 370 13.44 -10.55 6.72
C GLY A 370 13.44 -11.46 7.94
N ARG A 371 12.89 -10.96 9.04
CA ARG A 371 12.61 -11.71 10.27
C ARG A 371 11.19 -11.44 10.77
N LEU A 372 10.74 -12.20 11.74
CA LEU A 372 9.48 -11.99 12.44
C LEU A 372 9.67 -12.40 13.89
N ASN A 373 9.35 -11.52 14.83
CA ASN A 373 9.21 -11.90 16.23
C ASN A 373 7.77 -12.44 16.48
N PRO A 374 7.59 -13.76 16.69
CA PRO A 374 6.26 -14.33 16.89
C PRO A 374 5.58 -13.87 18.18
N LEU A 375 6.35 -13.44 19.20
CA LEU A 375 5.82 -12.94 20.48
C LEU A 375 5.01 -11.64 20.33
N LEU A 376 5.18 -10.93 19.20
CA LEU A 376 4.34 -9.79 18.85
C LEU A 376 2.85 -10.16 18.72
N PHE A 377 2.54 -11.45 18.56
CA PHE A 377 1.21 -11.99 18.39
C PHE A 377 0.78 -12.94 19.53
N ASP A 378 1.40 -12.83 20.70
CA ASP A 378 1.00 -13.63 21.87
C ASP A 378 -0.49 -13.44 22.18
N GLY A 379 -1.20 -14.57 22.35
CA GLY A 379 -2.64 -14.58 22.55
C GLY A 379 -3.49 -14.39 21.27
N ASN A 380 -2.88 -14.07 20.13
CA ASN A 380 -3.59 -14.00 18.84
C ASN A 380 -3.56 -15.35 18.11
N LYS A 381 -4.56 -16.20 18.38
CA LYS A 381 -4.68 -17.54 17.78
C LYS A 381 -4.73 -17.52 16.25
N ALA A 382 -5.34 -16.50 15.65
CA ALA A 382 -5.43 -16.38 14.20
C ALA A 382 -4.07 -16.10 13.57
N ALA A 383 -3.28 -15.18 14.15
CA ALA A 383 -1.91 -14.92 13.73
C ALA A 383 -1.02 -16.16 13.90
N GLN A 384 -1.11 -16.85 15.04
CA GLN A 384 -0.35 -18.07 15.30
C GLN A 384 -0.65 -19.17 14.26
N LYS A 385 -1.93 -19.35 13.89
CA LYS A 385 -2.33 -20.27 12.82
C LYS A 385 -1.72 -19.90 11.48
N LEU A 386 -1.72 -18.61 11.11
CA LEU A 386 -1.09 -18.15 9.87
C LEU A 386 0.43 -18.41 9.86
N ILE A 387 1.11 -18.10 10.97
CA ILE A 387 2.56 -18.32 11.10
C ILE A 387 2.90 -19.80 10.91
N ALA A 388 2.16 -20.70 11.57
CA ALA A 388 2.34 -22.15 11.43
C ALA A 388 2.12 -22.62 9.98
N GLN A 389 1.05 -22.14 9.32
CA GLN A 389 0.80 -22.43 7.91
C GLN A 389 1.97 -21.96 7.01
N TRP A 390 2.55 -20.80 7.29
CA TRP A 390 3.68 -20.30 6.50
C TRP A 390 5.00 -21.03 6.75
N GLN A 391 5.17 -21.65 7.92
CA GLN A 391 6.27 -22.60 8.17
C GLN A 391 6.07 -23.89 7.37
N GLU A 392 4.85 -24.44 7.35
CA GLU A 392 4.52 -25.62 6.51
C GLU A 392 4.72 -25.34 5.02
N MET A 393 4.39 -24.13 4.56
CA MET A 393 4.65 -23.65 3.20
C MET A 393 6.12 -23.32 2.92
N GLN A 394 7.00 -23.48 3.90
CA GLN A 394 8.43 -23.17 3.83
C GLN A 394 8.74 -21.71 3.47
N LEU A 395 7.85 -20.77 3.80
CA LEU A 395 8.15 -19.33 3.70
C LEU A 395 8.97 -18.84 4.90
N PHE A 396 8.76 -19.51 6.04
CA PHE A 396 9.43 -19.26 7.31
C PHE A 396 10.32 -20.44 7.69
N LYS A 397 11.48 -20.14 8.28
CA LYS A 397 12.32 -21.14 8.96
C LYS A 397 11.78 -21.42 10.37
N GLU A 398 12.32 -22.46 10.99
CA GLU A 398 12.15 -22.67 12.43
C GLU A 398 12.70 -21.47 13.22
N PRO A 399 12.09 -21.14 14.38
CA PRO A 399 12.62 -20.10 15.26
C PRO A 399 14.08 -20.38 15.62
N ASP A 400 14.92 -19.35 15.58
CA ASP A 400 16.31 -19.45 16.05
C ASP A 400 16.39 -19.45 17.59
N SER A 401 17.61 -19.48 18.14
CA SER A 401 17.84 -19.53 19.59
C SER A 401 17.24 -18.33 20.34
N ASP A 402 17.02 -17.21 19.65
CA ASP A 402 16.42 -15.99 20.21
C ASP A 402 14.90 -15.97 20.03
N GLY A 403 14.32 -17.04 19.48
CA GLY A 403 12.90 -17.17 19.18
C GLY A 403 12.46 -16.39 17.94
N LEU A 404 13.38 -15.87 17.13
CA LEU A 404 13.06 -15.13 15.91
C LEU A 404 12.87 -16.07 14.74
N ILE A 405 11.79 -15.85 13.97
CA ILE A 405 11.51 -16.58 12.75
C ILE A 405 12.18 -15.87 11.58
N ARG A 406 13.01 -16.57 10.80
CA ARG A 406 13.66 -16.02 9.61
C ARG A 406 12.84 -16.32 8.36
N LEU A 407 12.64 -15.31 7.52
CA LEU A 407 12.02 -15.47 6.21
C LEU A 407 13.07 -16.04 5.24
N ASN A 408 12.69 -17.03 4.43
CA ASN A 408 13.49 -17.40 3.27
C ASN A 408 13.26 -16.42 2.11
N THR A 409 13.91 -16.68 0.97
CA THR A 409 13.77 -15.90 -0.26
C THR A 409 12.31 -15.72 -0.68
N SER A 410 11.51 -16.79 -0.65
CA SER A 410 10.08 -16.72 -0.98
C SER A 410 9.26 -15.92 0.03
N GLY A 411 9.51 -16.09 1.33
CA GLY A 411 8.87 -15.30 2.38
C GLY A 411 9.16 -13.82 2.22
N ARG A 412 10.41 -13.45 1.90
CA ARG A 412 10.81 -12.07 1.64
C ARG A 412 10.13 -11.48 0.40
N TYR A 413 10.01 -12.26 -0.69
CA TYR A 413 9.23 -11.84 -1.87
C TYR A 413 7.76 -11.56 -1.50
N TRP A 414 7.13 -12.46 -0.76
CA TRP A 414 5.72 -12.37 -0.34
C TRP A 414 5.48 -11.47 0.87
N SER A 415 6.50 -10.74 1.35
CA SER A 415 6.41 -9.90 2.55
C SER A 415 5.21 -8.95 2.59
N PRO A 416 4.76 -8.30 1.49
CA PRO A 416 3.60 -7.42 1.55
C PRO A 416 2.31 -8.18 1.90
N THR A 417 2.15 -9.37 1.34
CA THR A 417 1.00 -10.26 1.59
C THR A 417 1.03 -10.81 3.01
N LEU A 418 2.20 -11.20 3.50
CA LEU A 418 2.39 -11.70 4.87
C LEU A 418 2.01 -10.65 5.91
N ILE A 419 2.55 -9.44 5.77
CA ILE A 419 2.23 -8.30 6.63
C ILE A 419 0.73 -8.02 6.59
N ARG A 420 0.11 -7.90 5.40
CA ARG A 420 -1.33 -7.66 5.26
C ARG A 420 -2.16 -8.72 5.98
N LYS A 421 -1.84 -10.01 5.79
CA LYS A 421 -2.58 -11.10 6.44
C LYS A 421 -2.44 -11.09 7.96
N LEU A 422 -1.23 -10.85 8.49
CA LEU A 422 -1.02 -10.67 9.94
C LEU A 422 -1.83 -9.48 10.47
N MET A 423 -1.82 -8.36 9.75
CA MET A 423 -2.57 -7.16 10.14
C MET A 423 -4.08 -7.40 10.22
N LEU A 424 -4.63 -8.19 9.31
CA LEU A 424 -6.05 -8.53 9.30
C LEU A 424 -6.48 -9.42 10.48
N THR A 425 -5.52 -10.01 11.21
CA THR A 425 -5.79 -10.73 12.47
C THR A 425 -5.85 -9.83 13.69
N LEU A 426 -5.36 -8.59 13.57
CA LEU A 426 -5.40 -7.65 14.68
C LEU A 426 -6.83 -7.15 14.87
N PRO A 427 -7.26 -6.91 16.12
CA PRO A 427 -8.55 -6.27 16.37
C PRO A 427 -8.61 -4.96 15.60
N THR A 428 -9.60 -4.79 14.74
CA THR A 428 -9.87 -3.49 14.14
C THR A 428 -10.30 -2.54 15.25
N GLN A 429 -9.79 -1.31 15.25
CA GLN A 429 -10.53 -0.26 15.94
C GLN A 429 -11.93 -0.24 15.37
N GLU A 430 -12.90 -0.15 16.26
CA GLU A 430 -14.28 0.16 15.98
C GLU A 430 -14.36 1.53 15.29
N LYS A 431 -14.02 1.58 14.01
CA LYS A 431 -14.32 2.71 13.15
C LYS A 431 -15.85 2.67 13.04
N ASP A 432 -16.50 3.58 13.75
CA ASP A 432 -17.92 3.65 14.09
C ASP A 432 -18.39 2.92 15.37
N GLN A 433 -17.61 2.97 16.47
CA GLN A 433 -18.25 3.01 17.79
C GLN A 433 -18.78 4.42 18.14
N THR A 434 -19.70 4.92 17.33
CA THR A 434 -20.88 5.58 17.92
C THR A 434 -21.88 4.54 18.44
N MET A 435 -21.71 3.27 18.03
CA MET A 435 -22.68 2.19 18.25
C MET A 435 -22.25 1.27 19.40
N GLN A 436 -22.90 1.36 20.56
CA GLN A 436 -22.68 0.49 21.71
C GLN A 436 -23.09 -0.97 21.40
N LYS A 437 -22.35 -1.94 21.93
CA LYS A 437 -22.82 -3.33 21.97
C LYS A 437 -24.11 -3.40 22.80
N LEU A 438 -25.14 -4.05 22.26
CA LEU A 438 -26.41 -4.24 22.95
C LEU A 438 -26.21 -4.97 24.28
N SER A 439 -26.76 -4.42 25.37
CA SER A 439 -26.89 -5.13 26.65
C SER A 439 -27.80 -6.35 26.51
N ALA A 440 -27.70 -7.33 27.43
CA ALA A 440 -28.56 -8.52 27.40
C ALA A 440 -30.07 -8.16 27.46
N GLU A 441 -30.41 -7.10 28.18
CA GLU A 441 -31.77 -6.57 28.25
C GLU A 441 -32.21 -5.97 26.92
N GLN A 442 -31.36 -5.15 26.28
CA GLN A 442 -31.65 -4.58 24.96
C GLN A 442 -31.80 -5.68 23.90
N GLN A 443 -30.93 -6.71 23.91
CA GLN A 443 -31.05 -7.86 23.01
C GLN A 443 -32.39 -8.59 23.20
N THR A 444 -32.83 -8.77 24.45
CA THR A 444 -34.11 -9.41 24.76
C THR A 444 -35.29 -8.59 24.23
N MET A 445 -35.28 -7.28 24.44
CA MET A 445 -36.32 -6.38 23.94
C MET A 445 -36.35 -6.33 22.41
N LEU A 446 -35.19 -6.29 21.76
CA LEU A 446 -35.07 -6.32 20.29
C LEU A 446 -35.59 -7.64 19.71
N ARG A 447 -35.25 -8.79 20.32
CA ARG A 447 -35.78 -10.10 19.92
C ARG A 447 -37.31 -10.12 19.98
N GLN A 448 -37.89 -9.71 21.11
CA GLN A 448 -39.36 -9.66 21.27
C GLN A 448 -40.03 -8.70 20.27
N SER A 449 -39.40 -7.55 20.00
CA SER A 449 -39.89 -6.60 19.00
C SER A 449 -39.89 -7.19 17.58
N LEU A 450 -38.78 -7.86 17.21
CA LEU A 450 -38.62 -8.49 15.90
C LEU A 450 -39.52 -9.73 15.72
N GLU A 451 -39.78 -10.50 16.78
CA GLU A 451 -40.78 -11.58 16.77
C GLU A 451 -42.19 -11.04 16.54
N LYS A 452 -42.56 -9.94 17.21
CA LYS A 452 -43.88 -9.34 17.07
C LYS A 452 -44.08 -8.64 15.71
N ASN A 453 -43.02 -8.04 15.18
CA ASN A 453 -43.03 -7.37 13.88
C ASN A 453 -41.71 -7.64 13.11
N PRO A 454 -41.66 -8.75 12.35
CA PRO A 454 -40.49 -9.11 11.57
C PRO A 454 -40.25 -8.19 10.36
N GLY A 455 -41.20 -7.32 10.01
CA GLY A 455 -41.13 -6.39 8.88
C GLY A 455 -40.45 -5.06 9.14
N GLN A 456 -39.90 -4.83 10.33
CA GLN A 456 -39.24 -3.57 10.71
C GLN A 456 -37.96 -3.32 9.93
N VAL A 457 -37.67 -2.07 9.57
CA VAL A 457 -36.41 -1.67 8.92
C VAL A 457 -35.25 -1.87 9.90
N LEU A 458 -34.39 -2.85 9.62
CA LEU A 458 -33.33 -3.26 10.55
C LEU A 458 -32.29 -2.15 10.77
N GLU A 459 -32.00 -1.35 9.75
CA GLU A 459 -31.10 -0.20 9.85
C GLU A 459 -31.64 0.91 10.76
N MET A 460 -32.96 1.14 10.74
CA MET A 460 -33.58 2.09 11.66
C MET A 460 -33.52 1.58 13.10
N LEU A 461 -33.73 0.28 13.31
CA LEU A 461 -33.57 -0.34 14.62
C LEU A 461 -32.12 -0.25 15.12
N ALA A 462 -31.16 -0.45 14.24
CA ALA A 462 -29.74 -0.32 14.54
C ALA A 462 -29.43 1.12 14.99
N ALA A 463 -29.90 2.12 14.23
CA ALA A 463 -29.72 3.53 14.56
C ALA A 463 -30.42 3.94 15.87
N GLN A 464 -31.67 3.51 16.09
CA GLN A 464 -32.44 3.84 17.30
C GLN A 464 -31.80 3.28 18.57
N ASN A 465 -31.23 2.08 18.48
CA ASN A 465 -30.57 1.42 19.60
C ASN A 465 -29.08 1.73 19.68
N GLN A 466 -28.57 2.59 18.78
CA GLN A 466 -27.15 2.91 18.66
C GLN A 466 -26.30 1.64 18.68
N CYS A 467 -26.62 0.65 17.85
CA CYS A 467 -25.93 -0.63 17.75
C CYS A 467 -25.69 -1.01 16.28
N SER A 468 -24.77 -1.92 15.98
CA SER A 468 -24.46 -2.24 14.58
C SER A 468 -25.63 -2.92 13.85
N PHE A 469 -25.64 -2.85 12.51
CA PHE A 469 -26.62 -3.56 11.69
C PHE A 469 -26.56 -5.08 11.92
N GLU A 470 -25.35 -5.62 12.10
CA GLU A 470 -25.13 -7.02 12.45
C GLU A 470 -25.70 -7.41 13.82
N ASP A 471 -25.59 -6.54 14.83
CA ASP A 471 -26.17 -6.79 16.17
C ASP A 471 -27.68 -6.97 16.09
N VAL A 472 -28.36 -6.20 15.23
CA VAL A 472 -29.80 -6.34 14.99
C VAL A 472 -30.11 -7.63 14.23
N ILE A 473 -29.32 -8.00 13.22
CA ILE A 473 -29.48 -9.29 12.51
C ILE A 473 -29.40 -10.47 13.48
N ARG A 474 -28.46 -10.43 14.44
CA ARG A 474 -28.30 -11.47 15.46
C ARG A 474 -29.46 -11.56 16.45
N CYS A 475 -30.37 -10.59 16.45
CA CYS A 475 -31.60 -10.59 17.24
C CYS A 475 -32.84 -11.07 16.45
N LEU A 476 -32.71 -11.40 15.16
CA LEU A 476 -33.79 -12.03 14.40
C LEU A 476 -34.03 -13.48 14.88
N PRO A 477 -35.25 -14.02 14.67
CA PRO A 477 -35.53 -15.44 14.90
C PRO A 477 -34.57 -16.35 14.10
N GLU A 478 -34.14 -17.45 14.72
CA GLU A 478 -33.10 -18.34 14.15
C GLU A 478 -33.52 -18.92 12.80
N GLU A 479 -34.81 -19.18 12.60
CA GLU A 479 -35.36 -19.69 11.35
C GLU A 479 -35.21 -18.72 10.16
N ASN A 480 -35.01 -17.43 10.42
CA ASN A 480 -34.92 -16.39 9.41
C ASN A 480 -33.48 -16.06 8.99
N VAL A 481 -32.48 -16.64 9.65
CA VAL A 481 -31.07 -16.24 9.49
C VAL A 481 -30.19 -17.46 9.29
N ARG A 482 -29.40 -17.45 8.21
CA ARG A 482 -28.23 -18.34 8.05
C ARG A 482 -26.97 -17.51 7.90
N GLN A 483 -25.84 -18.01 8.41
CA GLN A 483 -24.57 -17.29 8.44
C GLN A 483 -23.45 -18.10 7.77
N THR A 484 -22.53 -17.41 7.11
CA THR A 484 -21.26 -17.97 6.64
C THR A 484 -20.13 -16.95 6.77
N GLU A 485 -18.87 -17.40 6.68
CA GLU A 485 -17.71 -16.53 6.78
C GLU A 485 -17.59 -15.56 5.58
N GLY A 486 -17.17 -14.32 5.83
CA GLY A 486 -16.93 -13.33 4.78
C GLY A 486 -15.83 -13.71 3.78
N SER A 487 -14.97 -14.67 4.13
CA SER A 487 -13.96 -15.26 3.25
C SER A 487 -14.56 -15.86 1.97
N ARG A 488 -15.85 -16.25 2.00
CA ARG A 488 -16.59 -16.82 0.86
C ARG A 488 -17.25 -15.78 -0.06
N ILE A 489 -16.99 -14.48 0.13
CA ILE A 489 -17.58 -13.41 -0.70
C ILE A 489 -17.33 -13.60 -2.20
N VAL A 490 -16.11 -13.99 -2.59
CA VAL A 490 -15.75 -14.16 -4.01
C VAL A 490 -16.53 -15.34 -4.62
N GLU A 491 -16.55 -16.47 -3.91
CA GLU A 491 -17.30 -17.67 -4.30
C GLU A 491 -18.78 -17.36 -4.49
N ILE A 492 -19.40 -16.67 -3.52
CA ILE A 492 -20.82 -16.34 -3.54
C ILE A 492 -21.15 -15.36 -4.67
N LEU A 493 -20.35 -14.31 -4.87
CA LEU A 493 -20.59 -13.35 -5.95
C LEU A 493 -20.48 -14.02 -7.32
N GLN A 494 -19.51 -14.91 -7.51
CA GLN A 494 -19.36 -15.68 -8.75
C GLN A 494 -20.53 -16.64 -8.96
N ALA A 495 -20.98 -17.33 -7.90
CA ALA A 495 -22.13 -18.22 -7.97
C ALA A 495 -23.43 -17.48 -8.34
N VAL A 496 -23.67 -16.30 -7.76
CA VAL A 496 -24.83 -15.45 -8.11
C VAL A 496 -24.71 -14.92 -9.54
N SER A 497 -23.52 -14.53 -9.98
CA SER A 497 -23.32 -14.03 -11.36
C SER A 497 -23.55 -15.08 -12.45
N ALA A 498 -23.43 -16.37 -12.09
CA ALA A 498 -23.73 -17.47 -12.99
C ALA A 498 -25.23 -17.68 -13.22
N TRP A 499 -26.10 -16.98 -12.47
CA TRP A 499 -27.54 -17.01 -12.70
C TRP A 499 -27.87 -16.20 -13.94
N ASP A 500 -28.56 -16.79 -14.91
CA ASP A 500 -28.97 -16.10 -16.14
C ASP A 500 -30.24 -15.26 -15.93
N GLU A 501 -30.32 -14.55 -14.81
CA GLU A 501 -31.51 -13.82 -14.40
C GLU A 501 -31.20 -12.58 -13.55
N SER A 502 -32.18 -11.69 -13.48
CA SER A 502 -32.11 -10.47 -12.67
C SER A 502 -32.15 -10.76 -11.15
N VAL A 503 -31.28 -10.07 -10.43
CA VAL A 503 -31.30 -9.89 -8.96
C VAL A 503 -31.31 -8.39 -8.67
N THR A 504 -31.69 -8.00 -7.45
CA THR A 504 -31.60 -6.59 -7.03
C THR A 504 -30.39 -6.40 -6.12
N PHE A 505 -29.38 -5.71 -6.63
CA PHE A 505 -28.20 -5.30 -5.89
C PHE A 505 -28.46 -3.95 -5.22
N ILE A 506 -28.19 -3.86 -3.91
CA ILE A 506 -28.42 -2.64 -3.12
C ILE A 506 -27.13 -2.27 -2.39
N ALA A 507 -26.63 -1.06 -2.64
CA ALA A 507 -25.56 -0.45 -1.85
C ALA A 507 -26.16 0.62 -0.94
N HIS A 508 -25.89 0.50 0.36
CA HIS A 508 -26.37 1.44 1.37
C HIS A 508 -25.16 2.19 1.94
N THR A 509 -25.18 3.51 1.87
CA THR A 509 -24.25 4.41 2.55
C THR A 509 -25.03 5.25 3.58
N PRO A 510 -24.36 5.95 4.51
CA PRO A 510 -25.05 6.84 5.46
C PRO A 510 -25.93 7.91 4.80
N ASP A 511 -25.64 8.26 3.54
CA ASP A 511 -26.28 9.37 2.83
C ASP A 511 -27.17 8.93 1.65
N ALA A 512 -27.08 7.67 1.22
CA ALA A 512 -27.80 7.19 0.03
C ALA A 512 -28.07 5.68 0.05
N ILE A 513 -29.23 5.29 -0.50
CA ILE A 513 -29.54 3.92 -0.88
C ILE A 513 -29.59 3.87 -2.41
N VAL A 514 -28.73 3.05 -3.00
CA VAL A 514 -28.64 2.88 -4.46
C VAL A 514 -28.99 1.44 -4.81
N GLU A 515 -29.95 1.26 -5.71
CA GLU A 515 -30.45 -0.04 -6.12
C GLU A 515 -30.30 -0.22 -7.63
N VAL A 516 -29.83 -1.40 -8.04
CA VAL A 516 -29.72 -1.81 -9.44
C VAL A 516 -30.33 -3.19 -9.58
N SER A 517 -31.34 -3.33 -10.45
CA SER A 517 -31.91 -4.63 -10.79
C SER A 517 -31.43 -5.06 -12.16
N GLY A 518 -30.82 -6.24 -12.22
CA GLY A 518 -30.29 -6.81 -13.46
C GLY A 518 -29.49 -8.08 -13.19
N LYS A 519 -29.00 -8.71 -14.26
CA LYS A 519 -28.05 -9.82 -14.12
C LYS A 519 -26.78 -9.29 -13.44
N LEU A 520 -26.34 -9.93 -12.37
CA LEU A 520 -25.12 -9.54 -11.69
C LEU A 520 -23.93 -9.92 -12.59
N PRO A 521 -23.05 -8.98 -12.97
CA PRO A 521 -21.88 -9.32 -13.77
C PRO A 521 -20.96 -10.28 -13.01
N ASN A 522 -20.26 -11.13 -13.75
CA ASN A 522 -19.17 -11.91 -13.18
C ASN A 522 -18.05 -10.96 -12.71
N GLY A 523 -17.04 -11.50 -12.03
CA GLY A 523 -15.92 -10.69 -11.59
C GLY A 523 -14.73 -11.50 -11.13
N LYS A 524 -13.62 -10.77 -10.97
CA LYS A 524 -12.33 -11.35 -10.62
C LYS A 524 -11.62 -10.51 -9.57
N VAL A 525 -10.92 -11.22 -8.68
CA VAL A 525 -10.04 -10.58 -7.71
C VAL A 525 -8.82 -10.04 -8.43
N GLY A 526 -8.51 -8.78 -8.17
CA GLY A 526 -7.31 -8.13 -8.69
C GLY A 526 -7.15 -6.75 -8.07
N ARG A 527 -5.89 -6.35 -7.83
CA ARG A 527 -5.52 -5.00 -7.36
C ARG A 527 -6.17 -4.58 -6.02
N GLY A 528 -6.59 -5.53 -5.19
CA GLY A 528 -7.15 -5.28 -3.86
C GLY A 528 -8.67 -5.37 -3.80
N PHE A 529 -9.28 -5.66 -4.94
CA PHE A 529 -10.72 -5.59 -5.13
C PHE A 529 -11.26 -6.84 -5.78
N TYR A 530 -12.53 -7.14 -5.54
CA TYR A 530 -13.35 -7.89 -6.49
C TYR A 530 -13.83 -6.90 -7.54
N ASN A 531 -13.43 -7.10 -8.79
CA ASN A 531 -13.75 -6.22 -9.92
C ASN A 531 -14.87 -6.87 -10.72
N PHE A 532 -15.99 -6.17 -10.89
CA PHE A 532 -17.03 -6.62 -11.82
C PHE A 532 -16.50 -6.55 -13.26
N ASP A 533 -16.75 -7.60 -14.03
CA ASP A 533 -16.56 -7.62 -15.48
C ASP A 533 -17.52 -6.61 -16.14
N HIS A 534 -17.22 -6.21 -17.37
CA HIS A 534 -18.17 -5.41 -18.14
C HIS A 534 -19.44 -6.24 -18.42
N PRO A 535 -20.64 -5.76 -18.09
CA PRO A 535 -21.90 -6.42 -18.40
C PRO A 535 -22.04 -6.59 -19.90
N GLU A 536 -22.64 -7.72 -20.29
CA GLU A 536 -22.89 -8.09 -21.69
C GLU A 536 -23.98 -7.20 -22.33
N THR A 537 -24.77 -6.50 -21.51
CA THR A 537 -25.86 -5.60 -21.91
C THR A 537 -25.61 -4.17 -21.43
N ASP A 538 -26.21 -3.17 -22.09
CA ASP A 538 -26.20 -1.79 -21.61
C ASP A 538 -26.91 -1.69 -20.25
N GLY A 539 -26.16 -1.34 -19.21
CA GLY A 539 -26.63 -1.23 -17.82
C GLY A 539 -26.26 -2.43 -16.94
N GLY A 540 -26.05 -2.18 -15.64
CA GLY A 540 -25.64 -3.20 -14.66
C GLY A 540 -24.82 -2.62 -13.51
N VAL A 541 -24.41 -3.47 -12.56
CA VAL A 541 -23.52 -3.08 -11.47
C VAL A 541 -22.08 -3.05 -12.00
N HIS A 542 -21.40 -1.91 -11.84
CA HIS A 542 -19.99 -1.77 -12.18
C HIS A 542 -19.20 -1.28 -10.97
N GLY A 543 -17.91 -1.61 -10.93
CA GLY A 543 -16.98 -1.05 -9.95
C GLY A 543 -16.18 -2.11 -9.20
N HIS A 544 -15.74 -1.73 -8.01
CA HIS A 544 -14.72 -2.43 -7.24
C HIS A 544 -15.16 -2.61 -5.79
N ILE A 545 -15.16 -3.85 -5.28
CA ILE A 545 -15.50 -4.15 -3.89
C ILE A 545 -14.22 -4.47 -3.11
N TYR A 546 -14.01 -3.81 -1.97
CA TYR A 546 -12.98 -4.19 -0.99
C TYR A 546 -13.37 -5.52 -0.30
N TYR A 547 -13.23 -6.63 -1.03
CA TYR A 547 -13.81 -7.93 -0.67
C TYR A 547 -13.32 -8.46 0.69
N GLU A 548 -12.04 -8.24 1.03
CA GLU A 548 -11.47 -8.66 2.33
C GLU A 548 -12.01 -7.89 3.54
N ASN A 549 -12.74 -6.80 3.30
CA ASN A 549 -13.43 -6.07 4.36
C ASN A 549 -14.73 -6.79 4.77
N CYS A 550 -15.19 -7.78 4.00
CA CYS A 550 -16.33 -8.60 4.37
C CYS A 550 -15.93 -9.55 5.51
N ALA A 551 -16.56 -9.38 6.66
CA ALA A 551 -16.36 -10.21 7.84
C ALA A 551 -17.31 -11.40 7.87
N THR A 552 -18.58 -11.16 7.54
CA THR A 552 -19.66 -12.14 7.65
C THR A 552 -20.66 -11.95 6.51
N ILE A 553 -21.29 -13.02 6.05
CA ILE A 553 -22.39 -12.97 5.09
C ILE A 553 -23.60 -13.67 5.71
N TYR A 554 -24.75 -12.99 5.67
CA TYR A 554 -26.02 -13.54 6.18
C TYR A 554 -27.02 -13.73 5.04
N LEU A 555 -27.68 -14.88 5.02
CA LEU A 555 -28.91 -15.09 4.28
C LEU A 555 -30.09 -14.78 5.21
N LEU A 556 -30.91 -13.79 4.82
CA LEU A 556 -32.08 -13.36 5.58
C LEU A 556 -33.35 -13.67 4.80
N GLU A 557 -34.25 -14.40 5.43
CA GLU A 557 -35.58 -14.74 4.91
C GLU A 557 -36.64 -14.22 5.87
N ARG A 558 -37.35 -13.14 5.49
CA ARG A 558 -38.33 -12.50 6.36
C ARG A 558 -39.33 -11.65 5.59
N PRO A 559 -40.52 -11.37 6.14
CA PRO A 559 -41.41 -10.36 5.57
C PRO A 559 -40.82 -8.96 5.71
N PHE A 560 -41.09 -8.07 4.75
CA PHE A 560 -40.80 -6.64 4.81
C PHE A 560 -41.98 -5.88 4.19
N MET A 561 -42.55 -4.93 4.93
CA MET A 561 -43.77 -4.20 4.55
C MET A 561 -44.92 -5.11 4.03
N GLY A 562 -45.09 -6.29 4.65
CA GLY A 562 -46.14 -7.24 4.31
C GLY A 562 -45.85 -8.18 3.13
N LYS A 563 -44.65 -8.13 2.53
CA LYS A 563 -44.24 -9.06 1.46
C LYS A 563 -43.05 -9.91 1.90
N ALA A 564 -43.02 -11.18 1.51
CA ALA A 564 -41.86 -12.04 1.74
C ALA A 564 -40.62 -11.49 1.02
N THR A 565 -39.46 -11.55 1.66
CA THR A 565 -38.15 -11.16 1.09
C THR A 565 -37.10 -12.22 1.40
N CYS A 566 -36.16 -12.40 0.47
CA CYS A 566 -34.99 -13.26 0.62
C CYS A 566 -33.75 -12.49 0.13
N SER A 567 -32.72 -12.37 0.96
CA SER A 567 -31.55 -11.54 0.65
C SER A 567 -30.24 -12.03 1.25
N LEU A 568 -29.16 -11.85 0.51
CA LEU A 568 -27.78 -11.94 1.00
C LEU A 568 -27.34 -10.57 1.52
N ASN A 569 -26.79 -10.53 2.73
CA ASN A 569 -26.34 -9.33 3.41
C ASN A 569 -24.85 -9.48 3.71
N PHE A 570 -24.02 -8.68 3.05
CA PHE A 570 -22.57 -8.73 3.19
C PHE A 570 -22.15 -7.71 4.24
N ILE A 571 -21.57 -8.18 5.35
CA ILE A 571 -21.29 -7.35 6.53
C ILE A 571 -19.80 -7.04 6.60
N ASN A 572 -19.47 -5.77 6.83
CA ASN A 572 -18.10 -5.31 7.01
C ASN A 572 -17.59 -5.61 8.44
N ARG A 573 -16.28 -5.42 8.66
CA ARG A 573 -15.63 -5.63 9.97
C ARG A 573 -16.16 -4.75 11.11
N ASN A 574 -16.94 -3.72 10.82
CA ASN A 574 -17.56 -2.84 11.81
C ASN A 574 -19.03 -3.22 12.08
N GLY A 575 -19.52 -4.35 11.55
CA GLY A 575 -20.92 -4.78 11.70
C GLY A 575 -21.92 -4.01 10.82
N GLY A 576 -21.44 -3.18 9.89
CA GLY A 576 -22.28 -2.45 8.92
C GLY A 576 -22.49 -3.25 7.62
N ALA A 577 -23.59 -3.02 6.91
CA ALA A 577 -23.80 -3.61 5.59
C ALA A 577 -22.86 -2.97 4.54
N MET A 578 -22.12 -3.78 3.80
CA MET A 578 -21.37 -3.36 2.61
C MET A 578 -22.33 -3.14 1.44
N PHE A 579 -23.14 -4.15 1.17
CA PHE A 579 -24.18 -4.18 0.14
C PHE A 579 -25.06 -5.42 0.40
N LYS A 580 -26.17 -5.50 -0.34
CA LYS A 580 -27.15 -6.58 -0.25
C LYS A 580 -27.54 -7.06 -1.64
N ILE A 581 -27.92 -8.32 -1.75
CA ILE A 581 -28.45 -8.90 -2.98
C ILE A 581 -29.79 -9.56 -2.66
N PHE A 582 -30.86 -9.05 -3.26
CA PHE A 582 -32.22 -9.57 -3.09
C PHE A 582 -32.60 -10.48 -4.26
N VAL A 583 -33.36 -11.52 -3.94
CA VAL A 583 -34.04 -12.36 -4.92
C VAL A 583 -34.99 -11.49 -5.75
N GLY A 584 -34.95 -11.67 -7.07
CA GLY A 584 -35.84 -10.99 -8.01
C GLY A 584 -37.29 -11.46 -7.87
N ARG A 585 -38.22 -10.67 -8.41
CA ARG A 585 -39.63 -11.04 -8.51
C ARG A 585 -40.00 -11.41 -9.94
N ASP A 586 -40.99 -12.29 -10.10
CA ASP A 586 -41.59 -12.60 -11.38
C ASP A 586 -42.62 -11.53 -11.81
N GLU A 587 -43.26 -11.75 -12.96
CA GLU A 587 -44.29 -10.85 -13.51
C GLU A 587 -45.53 -10.73 -12.61
N ALA A 588 -45.79 -11.73 -11.77
CA ALA A 588 -46.86 -11.71 -10.76
C ALA A 588 -46.44 -10.98 -9.48
N GLY A 589 -45.18 -10.56 -9.36
CA GLY A 589 -44.63 -9.91 -8.19
C GLY A 589 -44.29 -10.88 -7.06
N GLU A 590 -44.24 -12.19 -7.32
CA GLU A 590 -43.83 -13.22 -6.37
C GLU A 590 -42.32 -13.44 -6.42
N LEU A 591 -41.72 -13.89 -5.31
CA LEU A 591 -40.28 -14.18 -5.30
C LEU A 591 -39.97 -15.39 -6.17
N LYS A 592 -38.90 -15.30 -6.95
CA LYS A 592 -38.42 -16.41 -7.79
C LYS A 592 -37.94 -17.58 -6.92
N GLN A 593 -38.76 -18.63 -6.84
CA GLN A 593 -38.54 -19.77 -5.94
C GLN A 593 -37.19 -20.48 -6.17
N HIS A 594 -36.77 -20.65 -7.42
CA HIS A 594 -35.49 -21.28 -7.74
C HIS A 594 -34.27 -20.43 -7.32
N GLN A 595 -34.40 -19.09 -7.31
CA GLN A 595 -33.34 -18.21 -6.77
C GLN A 595 -33.23 -18.34 -5.24
N ILE A 596 -34.36 -18.49 -4.53
CA ILE A 596 -34.37 -18.75 -3.08
C ILE A 596 -33.62 -20.06 -2.78
N GLU A 597 -33.95 -21.13 -3.51
CA GLU A 597 -33.29 -22.43 -3.34
C GLU A 597 -31.80 -22.35 -3.67
N ALA A 598 -31.41 -21.59 -4.70
CA ALA A 598 -30.02 -21.35 -5.04
C ALA A 598 -29.28 -20.58 -3.92
N MET A 599 -29.90 -19.55 -3.32
CA MET A 599 -29.32 -18.84 -2.16
C MET A 599 -29.13 -19.77 -0.97
N ARG A 600 -30.12 -20.60 -0.62
CA ARG A 600 -30.03 -21.54 0.51
C ARG A 600 -28.87 -22.52 0.35
N LYS A 601 -28.70 -23.08 -0.87
CA LYS A 601 -27.60 -24.01 -1.20
C LYS A 601 -26.21 -23.45 -0.94
N LEU A 602 -26.01 -22.12 -1.07
CA LEU A 602 -24.72 -21.48 -0.77
C LEU A 602 -24.32 -21.64 0.71
N PHE A 603 -25.30 -21.83 1.60
CA PHE A 603 -25.12 -21.95 3.05
C PHE A 603 -25.17 -23.40 3.55
N ASP A 604 -25.60 -24.35 2.72
CA ASP A 604 -25.66 -25.78 3.09
C ASP A 604 -24.27 -26.46 3.01
N ALA A 605 -23.28 -25.80 2.39
CA ALA A 605 -21.90 -26.31 2.23
C ALA A 605 -20.91 -25.77 3.29
N ALA A 606 -21.40 -25.20 4.40
CA ALA A 606 -20.60 -24.60 5.46
C ALA A 606 -20.13 -25.63 6.51
#